data_AF-A0A031LN34-F1
#
_entry.id   AF-A0A031LN34-F1
#
_cell.length_a   1.000
_cell.length_b   1.000
_cell.length_c   1.000
_cell.angle_alpha   90.00
_cell.angle_beta   90.00
_cell.angle_gamma   90.00
#
_symmetry.space_group_name_H-M   'P 1'
#
loop_
_entity.id
_entity.type
_entity.pdbx_description
1 polymer ?
#
loop_
_entity_poly.entity_id
_entity_poly.type
_entity_poly.pdbx_seq_one_letter_code
_entity_poly.pdbx_strand_id
1 'polypeptide(L)'
;MSVKPKPLDQVAKELYLSGEKELVSYLLSSLTLLREDLRQLGDEAIISALAVMESRLNMKQRGIKYFEDVLNSAIFLGDSIEKYFSAGEMFSTQRQDEVEPK
;
A
#
# COMPACT_ATOMS: atom_id res chain seq x y z
N MET A 1 15.99 -5.29 25.24
CA MET A 1 14.92 -6.32 25.28
C MET A 1 14.71 -6.82 23.87
N SER A 2 14.92 -8.12 23.60
CA SER A 2 14.65 -8.70 22.29
C SER A 2 13.14 -8.96 22.17
N VAL A 3 12.42 -8.15 21.41
CA VAL A 3 11.02 -8.44 21.08
C VAL A 3 11.04 -9.65 20.15
N LYS A 4 10.48 -10.78 20.60
CA LYS A 4 10.30 -11.94 19.72
C LYS A 4 9.17 -11.62 18.74
N PRO A 5 9.37 -11.85 17.43
CA PRO A 5 8.31 -11.64 16.45
C PRO A 5 7.13 -12.58 16.77
N LYS A 6 5.91 -12.06 16.71
CA LYS A 6 4.69 -12.85 16.89
C LYS A 6 4.48 -13.75 15.66
N PRO A 7 4.07 -15.02 15.83
CA PRO A 7 3.64 -15.86 14.71
C PRO A 7 2.45 -15.24 13.97
N LEU A 8 2.37 -15.44 12.66
CA LEU A 8 1.24 -14.91 11.85
C LEU A 8 -0.12 -15.42 12.33
N ASP A 9 -0.22 -16.65 12.81
CA ASP A 9 -1.47 -17.18 13.39
C ASP A 9 -1.88 -16.45 14.68
N GLN A 10 -0.92 -15.95 15.46
CA GLN A 10 -1.24 -15.14 16.63
C GLN A 10 -1.77 -13.77 16.19
N VAL A 11 -1.13 -13.15 15.20
CA VAL A 11 -1.58 -11.87 14.62
C VAL A 11 -2.98 -12.01 14.02
N ALA A 12 -3.25 -13.09 13.29
CA ALA A 12 -4.56 -13.38 12.71
C ALA A 12 -5.64 -13.45 13.80
N LYS A 13 -5.39 -14.16 14.90
CA LYS A 13 -6.34 -14.27 16.03
C LYS A 13 -6.59 -12.93 16.74
N GLU A 14 -5.57 -12.10 16.89
CA GLU A 14 -5.72 -10.74 17.44
C GLU A 14 -6.62 -9.85 16.56
N LEU A 15 -6.70 -10.16 15.27
CA LEU A 15 -7.59 -9.53 14.29
C LEU A 15 -8.91 -10.30 14.09
N TYR A 16 -9.23 -11.26 14.97
CA TYR A 16 -10.43 -12.09 14.89
C TYR A 16 -10.54 -12.97 13.62
N LEU A 17 -9.39 -13.33 13.03
CA LEU A 17 -9.29 -14.24 11.89
C LEU A 17 -8.89 -15.65 12.33
N SER A 18 -9.28 -16.65 11.55
CA SER A 18 -9.06 -18.08 11.81
C SER A 18 -7.60 -18.53 11.67
N GLY A 19 -6.76 -17.76 10.97
CA GLY A 19 -5.33 -18.05 10.83
C GLY A 19 -4.68 -17.30 9.68
N GLU A 20 -3.42 -17.66 9.38
CA GLU A 20 -2.59 -17.01 8.35
C GLU A 20 -3.27 -16.92 6.98
N LYS A 21 -3.97 -17.97 6.53
CA LYS A 21 -4.63 -17.97 5.23
C LYS A 21 -5.70 -16.90 5.13
N GLU A 22 -6.54 -16.78 6.17
CA GLU A 22 -7.60 -15.77 6.21
C GLU A 22 -7.00 -14.37 6.34
N LEU A 23 -5.91 -14.21 7.10
CA LEU A 23 -5.17 -12.95 7.17
C LEU A 23 -4.71 -12.47 5.79
N VAL A 24 -4.16 -13.36 4.97
CA VAL A 24 -3.72 -12.97 3.62
C VAL A 24 -4.89 -12.69 2.70
N SER A 25 -5.95 -13.50 2.76
CA SER A 25 -7.18 -13.24 2.00
C SER A 25 -7.80 -11.89 2.38
N TYR A 26 -7.78 -11.54 3.66
CA TYR A 26 -8.23 -10.25 4.15
C TYR A 26 -7.39 -9.11 3.56
N LEU A 27 -6.05 -9.20 3.64
CA LEU A 27 -5.16 -8.20 3.05
C LEU A 27 -5.37 -8.02 1.54
N LEU A 28 -5.51 -9.12 0.78
CA LEU A 28 -5.77 -9.05 -0.66
C LEU A 28 -7.13 -8.41 -0.97
N SER A 29 -8.15 -8.70 -0.16
CA SER A 29 -9.47 -8.06 -0.28
C SER A 29 -9.39 -6.56 0.00
N SER A 30 -8.63 -6.16 1.03
CA SER A 30 -8.40 -4.74 1.33
C SER A 30 -7.67 -4.01 0.21
N LEU A 31 -6.67 -4.63 -0.43
CA LEU A 31 -5.99 -4.03 -1.58
C LEU A 31 -6.91 -3.92 -2.81
N THR A 32 -7.83 -4.88 -2.97
CA THR A 32 -8.84 -4.80 -4.04
C THR A 32 -9.77 -3.61 -3.82
N LEU A 33 -10.20 -3.34 -2.59
CA LEU A 33 -10.98 -2.15 -2.27
C LEU A 33 -10.18 -0.87 -2.52
N LEU A 34 -8.93 -0.83 -2.03
CA LEU A 34 -8.03 0.29 -2.25
C LEU A 34 -7.81 0.56 -3.75
N ARG A 35 -7.75 -0.49 -4.59
CA ARG A 35 -7.65 -0.33 -6.05
C ARG A 35 -8.83 0.47 -6.62
N GLU A 36 -10.05 0.17 -6.18
CA GLU A 36 -11.24 0.89 -6.67
C GLU A 36 -11.20 2.36 -6.27
N ASP A 37 -10.74 2.67 -5.06
CA ASP A 37 -10.56 4.04 -4.61
C ASP A 37 -9.46 4.77 -5.42
N LEU A 38 -8.31 4.11 -5.63
CA LEU A 38 -7.17 4.69 -6.36
C LEU A 38 -7.41 4.81 -7.87
N ARG A 39 -8.27 3.98 -8.47
CA ARG A 39 -8.65 4.12 -9.89
C ARG A 39 -9.23 5.49 -10.22
N GLN A 40 -9.90 6.11 -9.26
CA GLN A 40 -10.47 7.46 -9.43
C GLN A 40 -9.38 8.53 -9.59
N LEU A 41 -8.16 8.28 -9.11
CA LEU A 41 -7.01 9.18 -9.26
C LEU A 41 -6.43 9.14 -10.69
N GLY A 42 -6.64 8.05 -11.43
CA GLY A 42 -6.15 7.90 -12.80
C GLY A 42 -4.62 7.87 -12.95
N ASP A 43 -3.87 7.66 -11.86
CA ASP A 43 -2.41 7.63 -11.88
C ASP A 43 -1.86 6.21 -12.10
N GLU A 44 -1.18 6.02 -13.23
CA GLU A 44 -0.62 4.71 -13.61
C GLU A 44 0.48 4.22 -12.67
N ALA A 45 1.26 5.13 -12.07
CA ALA A 45 2.36 4.76 -11.18
C ALA A 45 1.81 4.18 -9.87
N ILE A 46 0.76 4.80 -9.32
CA ILE A 46 0.04 4.29 -8.15
C ILE A 46 -0.56 2.90 -8.44
N ILE A 47 -1.26 2.74 -9.57
CA ILE A 47 -1.87 1.46 -9.95
C ILE A 47 -0.81 0.37 -10.16
N SER A 48 0.33 0.73 -10.74
CA SER A 48 1.48 -0.19 -10.90
C SER A 48 2.05 -0.61 -9.54
N ALA A 49 2.28 0.33 -8.63
CA ALA A 49 2.78 0.05 -7.29
C ALA A 49 1.84 -0.87 -6.50
N LEU A 50 0.53 -0.65 -6.61
CA LEU A 50 -0.47 -1.51 -6.00
C LEU A 50 -0.43 -2.94 -6.56
N ALA A 51 -0.31 -3.08 -7.88
CA ALA A 51 -0.20 -4.39 -8.53
C ALA A 51 1.05 -5.17 -8.09
N VAL A 52 2.18 -4.47 -7.87
CA VAL A 52 3.40 -5.07 -7.32
C VAL A 52 3.12 -5.61 -5.91
N MET A 53 2.48 -4.83 -5.04
CA MET A 53 2.17 -5.25 -3.67
C MET A 53 1.25 -6.48 -3.62
N GLU A 54 0.19 -6.49 -4.43
CA GLU A 54 -0.70 -7.65 -4.55
C GLU A 54 0.06 -8.91 -5.01
N SER A 55 0.94 -8.74 -6.01
CA SER A 55 1.77 -9.84 -6.50
C SER A 55 2.67 -10.40 -5.40
N ARG A 56 3.29 -9.54 -4.57
CA ARG A 56 4.15 -9.97 -3.46
C ARG A 56 3.36 -10.72 -2.39
N LEU A 57 2.18 -10.24 -2.02
CA LEU A 57 1.31 -10.92 -1.04
C LEU A 57 0.82 -12.30 -1.52
N ASN A 58 0.66 -12.49 -2.82
CA ASN A 58 0.18 -13.74 -3.39
C ASN A 58 1.29 -14.79 -3.62
N MET A 59 2.54 -14.48 -3.24
CA MET A 59 3.65 -15.42 -3.35
C MET A 59 3.46 -16.63 -2.42
N LYS A 60 3.68 -17.83 -2.97
CA LYS A 60 3.51 -19.09 -2.24
C LYS A 60 4.64 -19.39 -1.25
N GLN A 61 5.84 -18.87 -1.49
CA GLN A 61 6.99 -19.08 -0.61
C GLN A 61 7.07 -17.97 0.43
N ARG A 62 7.06 -18.33 1.72
CA ARG A 62 6.95 -17.39 2.85
C ARG A 62 8.17 -17.45 3.76
N GLY A 63 9.32 -17.09 3.21
CA GLY A 63 10.59 -16.92 3.94
C GLY A 63 10.86 -15.46 4.31
N ILE A 64 12.05 -15.18 4.85
CA ILE A 64 12.48 -13.80 5.18
C ILE A 64 12.30 -12.87 3.98
N LYS A 65 12.77 -13.31 2.80
CA LYS A 65 12.64 -12.56 1.55
C LYS A 65 11.20 -12.20 1.18
N TYR A 66 10.23 -13.05 1.49
CA TYR A 66 8.82 -12.74 1.25
C TYR A 66 8.38 -11.52 2.04
N PHE A 67 8.73 -11.46 3.33
CA PHE A 67 8.38 -10.33 4.17
C PHE A 67 9.12 -9.06 3.74
N GLU A 68 10.39 -9.17 3.36
CA GLU A 68 11.14 -8.04 2.79
C GLU A 68 10.49 -7.52 1.50
N ASP A 69 10.11 -8.41 0.58
CA ASP A 69 9.46 -8.04 -0.68
C ASP A 69 8.10 -7.37 -0.43
N VAL A 70 7.29 -7.92 0.50
CA VAL A 70 6.00 -7.32 0.89
C VAL A 70 6.19 -5.94 1.51
N LEU A 71 7.12 -5.80 2.46
CA LEU A 71 7.40 -4.51 3.10
C LEU A 71 7.88 -3.46 2.10
N ASN A 72 8.84 -3.81 1.25
CA ASN A 72 9.34 -2.91 0.21
C ASN A 72 8.25 -2.50 -0.77
N SER A 73 7.34 -3.40 -1.13
CA SER A 73 6.21 -3.07 -1.99
C SER A 73 5.19 -2.15 -1.33
N ALA A 74 4.97 -2.27 -0.01
CA ALA A 74 4.09 -1.38 0.74
C ALA A 74 4.68 0.04 0.84
N ILE A 75 5.99 0.15 1.07
CA ILE A 75 6.71 1.44 1.05
C ILE A 75 6.59 2.08 -0.34
N PHE A 76 6.87 1.32 -1.40
CA PHE A 76 6.78 1.81 -2.77
C PHE A 76 5.37 2.32 -3.15
N LEU A 77 4.31 1.63 -2.70
CA LEU A 77 2.93 2.09 -2.86
C LEU A 77 2.69 3.40 -2.10
N GLY A 78 3.14 3.48 -0.84
CA GLY A 78 3.06 4.69 -0.02
C GLY A 78 3.74 5.88 -0.68
N ASP A 79 5.00 5.72 -1.12
CA ASP A 79 5.77 6.76 -1.79
C ASP A 79 5.09 7.24 -3.08
N SER A 80 4.47 6.33 -3.83
CA SER A 80 3.75 6.67 -5.06
C SER A 80 2.50 7.50 -4.77
N ILE A 81 1.75 7.15 -3.72
CA ILE A 81 0.57 7.91 -3.27
C ILE A 81 0.99 9.29 -2.74
N GLU A 82 2.02 9.34 -1.89
CA GLU A 82 2.54 10.60 -1.34
C GLU A 82 2.98 11.55 -2.46
N LYS A 83 3.76 11.05 -3.42
CA LYS A 83 4.21 11.84 -4.57
C LYS A 83 3.06 12.42 -5.39
N TYR A 84 1.98 11.65 -5.61
CA TYR A 84 0.80 12.14 -6.32
C TYR A 84 0.15 13.32 -5.59
N PHE A 85 -0.04 13.20 -4.28
CA PHE A 85 -0.64 14.28 -3.49
C PHE A 85 0.29 15.50 -3.36
N SER A 86 1.58 15.29 -3.14
CA SER A 86 2.56 16.40 -3.11
C SER A 86 2.68 17.13 -4.45
N ALA A 87 2.55 16.42 -5.57
CA ALA A 87 2.48 17.05 -6.89
C ALA A 87 1.19 17.86 -7.06
N GLY A 88 0.05 17.34 -6.58
CA GLY A 88 -1.23 18.06 -6.59
C GLY A 88 -1.19 19.38 -5.79
N GLU A 89 -0.50 19.41 -4.66
CA GLU A 89 -0.26 20.62 -3.88
C GLU A 89 0.64 21.63 -4.62
N MET A 90 1.70 21.17 -5.32
CA MET A 90 2.53 22.07 -6.14
C MET A 90 1.73 22.74 -7.28
N PHE A 91 0.79 22.02 -7.91
CA PHE A 91 -0.06 22.57 -8.97
C PHE A 91 -1.18 23.51 -8.49
N SER A 92 -1.57 23.43 -7.21
CA SER A 92 -2.57 24.33 -6.62
C SER A 92 -1.95 25.65 -6.14
N THR A 93 -0.72 25.61 -5.62
CA THR A 93 0.02 26.82 -5.23
C THR A 93 0.43 27.68 -6.43
N GLN A 94 0.93 27.07 -7.51
CA GLN A 94 1.37 27.83 -8.70
C GLN A 94 0.24 28.59 -9.41
N ARG A 95 -1.01 28.11 -9.32
CA ARG A 95 -2.16 28.79 -9.93
C ARG A 95 -2.69 29.97 -9.11
N GLN A 96 -2.32 30.09 -7.84
CA GLN A 96 -2.72 31.24 -7.01
C GLN A 96 -1.82 32.46 -7.24
N ASP A 97 -0.56 32.26 -7.63
CA ASP A 97 0.39 33.36 -7.89
C ASP A 97 0.23 34.02 -9.27
N GLU A 98 -0.55 33.42 -10.19
CA GLU A 98 -0.81 33.97 -11.53
C GLU A 98 -1.99 34.96 -11.59
N VAL A 99 -2.65 35.27 -10.46
CA VAL A 99 -3.82 36.15 -10.41
C VAL A 99 -3.55 37.42 -9.58
N GLU A 100 -2.53 38.18 -9.95
CA GLU A 100 -2.47 39.62 -9.63
C GLU A 100 -2.69 40.45 -10.91
N PRO A 101 -3.85 41.09 -11.08
CA PRO A 101 -4.06 42.01 -12.19
C PRO A 101 -3.40 43.37 -11.88
N LYS A 102 -2.65 43.88 -12.87
CA LYS A 102 -2.21 45.28 -12.96
C LYS A 102 -3.38 46.23 -13.21
#